data_AF-A0A0V0TH47-F1
#
_entry.id   AF-A0A0V0TH47-F1
#
_cell.length_a   1.000
_cell.length_b   1.000
_cell.length_c   1.000
_cell.angle_alpha   90.00
_cell.angle_beta   90.00
_cell.angle_gamma   90.00
#
_symmetry.space_group_name_H-M   'P 1'
#
loop_
_entity.id
_entity.type
_entity.pdbx_description
1 polymer ?
#
loop_
_entity_poly.entity_id
_entity_poly.type
_entity_poly.pdbx_seq_one_letter_code
_entity_poly.pdbx_strand_id
1 'polypeptide(L)'
;MLQLVSLIFPFFMLITATADKENYAMQSNAVYKVMRTVPTNESQLKFLQFMYQHADGDQIQNYMRNLEKQYPHIAKVHTIGYTHENREINLIQIGRFYSSQPAIWIDAGIHAREWIAPSTALYIINYLVTRYDFDMEVQKYVNGLTWYILPVVNPDGYEFSRSSLNPRVRLWRKNRSPANCQPFRNSYCCRGVDLNRNFDFKWNQQGGSQDPCQETYSGRSAFSEPETQAIERFILQRADQLGAFVTLHSYSQIWMYPYGNQRYSYPKDVHDLREVALAACQSLYNVYGTRYRVGTGADLLYPASGGSEDWAKAVAGIKYSFLVELRPEEDNQDGFILDESHIIPTGKETLEGIKEVAMVLLPGNHNSYFPNTDASSVCQDFHPMCKIWAVFGACLNDTEVRRLCVKSCELCGEL
;
A
#
# COMPACT_ATOMS: atom_id res chain seq x y z
N MET A 1 -50.61 -54.44 14.55
CA MET A 1 -50.93 -53.51 13.45
C MET A 1 -50.48 -52.14 13.91
N LEU A 2 -49.28 -51.76 13.50
CA LEU A 2 -49.01 -50.83 12.40
C LEU A 2 -49.20 -49.37 12.86
N GLN A 3 -48.36 -48.39 12.56
CA GLN A 3 -46.96 -48.26 12.13
C GLN A 3 -46.82 -46.74 11.89
N LEU A 4 -45.63 -46.17 12.15
CA LEU A 4 -45.08 -45.02 11.42
C LEU A 4 -45.83 -43.67 11.48
N VAL A 5 -45.45 -42.82 12.44
CA VAL A 5 -45.29 -41.37 12.17
C VAL A 5 -43.93 -40.94 12.72
N SER A 6 -42.90 -41.34 11.99
CA SER A 6 -41.55 -40.80 11.98
C SER A 6 -41.26 -40.55 10.49
N LEU A 7 -40.67 -39.39 10.16
CA LEU A 7 -40.24 -38.95 8.82
C LEU A 7 -41.26 -38.14 7.98
N ILE A 8 -41.52 -36.88 8.32
CA ILE A 8 -41.72 -35.82 7.32
C ILE A 8 -41.19 -34.51 7.91
N PHE A 9 -39.88 -34.25 7.76
CA PHE A 9 -39.23 -32.93 7.75
C PHE A 9 -37.71 -33.19 7.60
N PRO A 10 -37.28 -33.67 6.42
CA PRO A 10 -36.36 -32.86 5.63
C PRO A 10 -36.50 -33.16 4.13
N PHE A 11 -37.20 -32.31 3.37
CA PHE A 11 -37.10 -32.36 1.90
C PHE A 11 -37.19 -30.98 1.23
N PHE A 12 -37.01 -29.91 2.00
CA PHE A 12 -36.92 -28.53 1.50
C PHE A 12 -35.56 -27.86 1.82
N MET A 13 -34.52 -28.68 2.01
CA MET A 13 -33.16 -28.24 2.32
C MET A 13 -32.12 -28.95 1.44
N LEU A 14 -32.50 -29.27 0.19
CA LEU A 14 -31.57 -29.85 -0.79
C LEU A 14 -31.72 -29.29 -2.23
N ILE A 15 -32.55 -28.25 -2.43
CA ILE A 15 -32.71 -27.60 -3.75
C ILE A 15 -32.09 -26.18 -3.79
N THR A 16 -31.64 -25.63 -2.65
CA THR A 16 -31.00 -24.29 -2.62
C THR A 16 -29.47 -24.32 -2.72
N ALA A 17 -28.81 -25.48 -2.64
CA ALA A 17 -27.35 -25.56 -2.77
C ALA A 17 -26.85 -25.76 -4.23
N THR A 18 -27.75 -26.09 -5.16
CA THR A 18 -27.41 -26.24 -6.59
C THR A 18 -27.76 -25.01 -7.41
N ALA A 19 -28.74 -24.20 -6.97
CA ALA A 19 -29.15 -22.98 -7.65
C ALA A 19 -28.11 -21.84 -7.56
N ASP A 20 -27.28 -21.80 -6.51
CA ASP A 20 -26.22 -20.79 -6.42
C ASP A 20 -25.13 -21.03 -7.46
N LYS A 21 -24.80 -22.28 -7.79
CA LYS A 21 -23.76 -22.58 -8.81
C LYS A 21 -24.15 -22.16 -10.23
N GLU A 22 -25.44 -22.12 -10.56
CA GLU A 22 -25.89 -21.67 -11.89
C GLU A 22 -25.95 -20.14 -11.99
N ASN A 23 -26.19 -19.42 -10.90
CA ASN A 23 -26.06 -17.95 -10.88
C ASN A 23 -24.59 -17.49 -10.95
N TYR A 24 -23.65 -18.26 -10.39
CA TYR A 24 -22.20 -18.06 -10.63
C TYR A 24 -21.82 -18.25 -12.11
N ALA A 25 -22.55 -19.08 -12.86
CA ALA A 25 -22.31 -19.30 -14.29
C ALA A 25 -22.87 -18.16 -15.17
N MET A 26 -23.94 -17.47 -14.76
CA MET A 26 -24.53 -16.39 -15.55
C MET A 26 -23.75 -15.06 -15.50
N GLN A 27 -23.03 -14.77 -14.42
CA GLN A 27 -22.11 -13.61 -14.35
C GLN A 27 -20.87 -13.75 -15.24
N SER A 28 -20.60 -14.96 -15.75
CA SER A 28 -19.50 -15.20 -16.70
C SER A 28 -19.70 -14.49 -18.05
N ASN A 29 -20.92 -14.15 -18.46
CA ASN A 29 -21.17 -13.61 -19.79
C ASN A 29 -20.66 -12.18 -20.01
N ALA A 30 -20.60 -11.35 -18.96
CA ALA A 30 -19.99 -10.02 -19.05
C ALA A 30 -18.45 -10.12 -19.11
N VAL A 31 -17.90 -11.04 -18.32
CA VAL A 31 -16.49 -11.44 -18.30
C VAL A 31 -16.06 -11.95 -19.69
N TYR A 32 -16.85 -12.82 -20.32
CA TYR A 32 -16.62 -13.31 -21.69
C TYR A 32 -16.68 -12.22 -22.77
N LYS A 33 -17.45 -11.15 -22.56
CA LYS A 33 -17.64 -10.08 -23.55
C LYS A 33 -16.45 -9.10 -23.56
N VAL A 34 -15.79 -8.90 -22.42
CA VAL A 34 -14.52 -8.15 -22.31
C VAL A 34 -13.32 -9.00 -22.75
N MET A 35 -13.38 -10.33 -22.56
CA MET A 35 -12.33 -11.30 -22.93
C MET A 35 -12.05 -11.47 -24.44
N ARG A 36 -12.90 -10.97 -25.35
CA ARG A 36 -12.76 -11.22 -26.81
C ARG A 36 -11.92 -10.21 -27.59
N THR A 37 -11.39 -9.16 -26.97
CA THR A 37 -10.73 -8.06 -27.71
C THR A 37 -9.20 -8.02 -27.62
N VAL A 38 -8.54 -8.96 -26.93
CA VAL A 38 -7.06 -9.01 -26.85
C VAL A 38 -6.56 -10.45 -26.93
N PRO A 39 -5.62 -10.80 -27.83
CA PRO A 39 -5.01 -12.12 -27.83
C PRO A 39 -4.17 -12.26 -26.55
N THR A 40 -4.64 -13.05 -25.60
CA THR A 40 -3.95 -13.31 -24.34
C THR A 40 -3.76 -14.82 -24.17
N ASN A 41 -2.53 -15.24 -23.85
CA ASN A 41 -2.24 -16.66 -23.59
C ASN A 41 -2.98 -17.11 -22.32
N GLU A 42 -3.27 -18.42 -22.21
CA GLU A 42 -4.05 -19.02 -21.11
C GLU A 42 -3.59 -18.59 -19.69
N SER A 43 -2.28 -18.34 -19.49
CA SER A 43 -1.71 -17.83 -18.24
C SER A 43 -2.19 -16.42 -17.87
N GLN A 44 -2.38 -15.53 -18.85
CA GLN A 44 -2.90 -14.17 -18.64
C GLN A 44 -4.41 -14.18 -18.33
N LEU A 45 -5.16 -15.09 -18.96
CA LEU A 45 -6.58 -15.31 -18.65
C LEU A 45 -6.78 -15.85 -17.23
N LYS A 46 -5.94 -16.81 -16.80
CA LYS A 46 -5.94 -17.33 -15.42
C LYS A 46 -5.55 -16.25 -14.40
N PHE A 47 -4.57 -15.40 -14.72
CA PHE A 47 -4.20 -14.27 -13.87
C PHE A 47 -5.32 -13.23 -13.75
N LEU A 48 -5.96 -12.88 -14.87
CA LEU A 48 -7.10 -11.95 -14.84
C LEU A 48 -8.25 -12.53 -14.00
N GLN A 49 -8.60 -13.80 -14.19
CA GLN A 49 -9.66 -14.45 -13.40
C GLN A 49 -9.31 -14.55 -11.91
N PHE A 50 -8.04 -14.78 -11.57
CA PHE A 50 -7.48 -14.74 -10.22
C PHE A 50 -7.56 -13.34 -9.59
N MET A 51 -7.29 -12.30 -10.38
CA MET A 51 -7.33 -10.90 -9.93
C MET A 51 -8.74 -10.37 -9.72
N TYR A 52 -9.69 -10.77 -10.57
CA TYR A 52 -11.04 -10.21 -10.59
C TYR A 52 -11.84 -10.52 -9.31
N GLN A 53 -11.59 -11.61 -8.59
CA GLN A 53 -12.40 -12.00 -7.43
C GLN A 53 -11.84 -11.56 -6.06
N HIS A 54 -10.74 -10.80 -6.07
CA HIS A 54 -9.79 -10.73 -4.96
C HIS A 54 -9.31 -12.14 -4.57
N ALA A 55 -8.03 -12.46 -4.75
CA ALA A 55 -7.49 -13.77 -4.41
C ALA A 55 -7.41 -13.99 -2.89
N ASP A 56 -7.76 -15.17 -2.39
CA ASP A 56 -7.51 -15.52 -0.98
C ASP A 56 -6.00 -15.65 -0.69
N GLY A 57 -5.63 -15.65 0.58
CA GLY A 57 -4.25 -15.71 1.03
C GLY A 57 -3.50 -16.92 0.46
N ASP A 58 -4.11 -18.10 0.46
CA ASP A 58 -3.49 -19.33 -0.06
C ASP A 58 -3.30 -19.24 -1.58
N GLN A 59 -4.27 -18.69 -2.31
CA GLN A 59 -4.19 -18.42 -3.74
C GLN A 59 -3.04 -17.44 -4.04
N ILE A 60 -2.90 -16.37 -3.25
CA ILE A 60 -1.81 -15.40 -3.36
C ILE A 60 -0.45 -16.08 -3.15
N GLN A 61 -0.33 -16.91 -2.11
CA GLN A 61 0.91 -17.64 -1.82
C GLN A 61 1.27 -18.61 -2.94
N ASN A 62 0.30 -19.39 -3.41
CA ASN A 62 0.48 -20.32 -4.52
C ASN A 62 0.86 -19.60 -5.82
N TYR A 63 0.27 -18.44 -6.08
CA TYR A 63 0.61 -17.63 -7.24
C TYR A 63 2.06 -17.16 -7.21
N MET A 64 2.54 -16.61 -6.08
CA MET A 64 3.95 -16.20 -5.95
C MET A 64 4.92 -17.38 -6.09
N ARG A 65 4.62 -18.52 -5.45
CA ARG A 65 5.44 -19.75 -5.58
C ARG A 65 5.45 -20.30 -7.01
N ASN A 66 4.37 -20.13 -7.75
CA ASN A 66 4.31 -20.51 -9.17
C ASN A 66 5.15 -19.58 -10.04
N LEU A 67 5.18 -18.27 -9.75
CA LEU A 67 6.07 -17.33 -10.43
C LEU A 67 7.54 -17.66 -10.18
N GLU A 68 7.92 -17.95 -8.94
CA GLU A 68 9.29 -18.41 -8.60
C GLU A 68 9.67 -19.67 -9.40
N LYS A 69 8.78 -20.66 -9.51
CA LYS A 69 9.05 -21.87 -10.30
C LYS A 69 9.20 -21.60 -11.79
N GLN A 70 8.42 -20.67 -12.35
CA GLN A 70 8.43 -20.34 -13.77
C GLN A 70 9.58 -19.41 -14.15
N TYR A 71 9.95 -18.48 -13.27
CA TYR A 71 10.97 -17.46 -13.49
C TYR A 71 12.06 -17.50 -12.39
N PRO A 72 12.71 -18.65 -12.14
CA PRO A 72 13.61 -18.84 -11.00
C PRO A 72 14.89 -18.00 -11.09
N HIS A 73 15.17 -17.41 -12.26
CA HIS A 73 16.34 -16.57 -12.51
C HIS A 73 16.13 -15.11 -12.09
N ILE A 74 14.89 -14.69 -11.83
CA ILE A 74 14.54 -13.33 -11.39
C ILE A 74 13.58 -13.28 -10.20
N ALA A 75 12.83 -14.34 -9.90
CA ALA A 75 11.81 -14.35 -8.85
C ALA A 75 12.16 -15.37 -7.75
N LYS A 76 12.05 -14.97 -6.48
CA LYS A 76 12.27 -15.83 -5.32
C LYS A 76 11.32 -15.47 -4.18
N VAL A 77 10.66 -16.45 -3.58
CA VAL A 77 9.74 -16.22 -2.45
C VAL A 77 10.49 -16.39 -1.14
N HIS A 78 10.26 -15.47 -0.19
CA HIS A 78 10.85 -15.51 1.14
C HIS A 78 9.76 -15.41 2.22
N THR A 79 9.81 -16.31 3.19
CA THR A 79 9.03 -16.18 4.43
C THR A 79 9.81 -15.34 5.42
N ILE A 80 9.26 -14.19 5.82
CA ILE A 80 9.92 -13.24 6.72
C ILE A 80 9.41 -13.32 8.17
N GLY A 81 8.34 -14.07 8.39
CA GLY A 81 7.74 -14.26 9.71
C GLY A 81 6.46 -15.08 9.65
N TYR A 82 5.81 -15.19 10.81
CA TYR A 82 4.53 -15.86 10.98
C TYR A 82 3.60 -14.97 11.79
N THR A 83 2.31 -14.98 11.47
CA THR A 83 1.27 -14.22 12.17
C THR A 83 0.86 -14.87 13.51
N HIS A 84 -0.03 -14.22 14.26
CA HIS A 84 -0.60 -14.78 15.51
C HIS A 84 -1.36 -16.10 15.30
N GLU A 85 -2.02 -16.27 14.15
CA GLU A 85 -2.70 -17.51 13.77
C GLU A 85 -1.81 -18.45 12.95
N ASN A 86 -0.48 -18.24 12.98
CA ASN A 86 0.55 -19.09 12.38
C ASN A 86 0.49 -19.20 10.84
N ARG A 87 0.08 -18.13 10.16
CA ARG A 87 0.19 -18.00 8.70
C ARG A 87 1.55 -17.42 8.32
N GLU A 88 2.10 -17.88 7.21
CA GLU A 88 3.36 -17.35 6.67
C GLU A 88 3.19 -15.90 6.20
N ILE A 89 4.15 -15.05 6.54
CA ILE A 89 4.27 -13.70 6.00
C ILE A 89 5.31 -13.79 4.88
N ASN A 90 4.84 -13.84 3.64
CA ASN A 90 5.67 -14.11 2.47
C ASN A 90 5.75 -12.89 1.56
N LEU A 91 6.98 -12.55 1.17
CA LEU A 91 7.26 -11.59 0.11
C LEU A 91 7.88 -12.28 -1.10
N ILE A 92 7.79 -11.62 -2.26
CA ILE A 92 8.54 -12.01 -3.45
C ILE A 92 9.67 -11.01 -3.70
N GLN A 93 10.88 -11.53 -3.85
CA GLN A 93 12.04 -10.81 -4.35
C GLN A 93 12.07 -10.94 -5.87
N ILE A 94 12.10 -9.82 -6.59
CA ILE A 94 12.22 -9.76 -8.05
C ILE A 94 13.49 -8.99 -8.43
N GLY A 95 14.35 -9.55 -9.28
CA GLY A 95 15.61 -8.95 -9.71
C GLY A 95 16.81 -9.88 -9.52
N ARG A 96 18.01 -9.31 -9.54
CA ARG A 96 19.26 -10.09 -9.38
C ARG A 96 19.59 -10.33 -7.91
N PHE A 97 19.55 -11.59 -7.48
CA PHE A 97 19.65 -11.97 -6.06
C PHE A 97 21.00 -11.66 -5.38
N TYR A 98 22.09 -11.54 -6.13
CA TYR A 98 23.44 -11.24 -5.63
C TYR A 98 23.96 -9.94 -6.22
N SER A 99 23.21 -8.86 -6.06
CA SER A 99 23.58 -7.54 -6.58
C SER A 99 23.64 -6.49 -5.47
N SER A 100 24.50 -5.49 -5.65
CA SER A 100 24.53 -4.28 -4.82
C SER A 100 23.58 -3.20 -5.35
N GLN A 101 22.53 -3.61 -6.06
CA GLN A 101 21.59 -2.69 -6.67
C GLN A 101 20.69 -2.06 -5.61
N PRO A 102 20.25 -0.82 -5.82
CA PRO A 102 19.21 -0.22 -4.99
C PRO A 102 17.98 -1.13 -4.96
N ALA A 103 17.36 -1.20 -3.80
CA ALA A 103 16.16 -1.99 -3.56
C ALA A 103 14.95 -1.09 -3.33
N ILE A 104 13.80 -1.58 -3.77
CA ILE A 104 12.48 -0.99 -3.49
C ILE A 104 11.70 -1.98 -2.65
N TRP A 105 11.20 -1.51 -1.52
CA TRP A 105 10.19 -2.20 -0.76
C TRP A 105 8.81 -1.72 -1.18
N ILE A 106 7.90 -2.65 -1.47
CA ILE A 106 6.47 -2.38 -1.66
C ILE A 106 5.69 -3.34 -0.78
N ASP A 107 4.83 -2.83 0.09
CA ASP A 107 3.88 -3.66 0.83
C ASP A 107 2.43 -3.24 0.62
N ALA A 108 1.52 -4.17 0.92
CA ALA A 108 0.09 -3.94 0.82
C ALA A 108 -0.67 -4.78 1.86
N GLY A 109 -1.95 -4.47 2.05
CA GLY A 109 -2.83 -5.28 2.90
C GLY A 109 -2.43 -5.28 4.37
N ILE A 110 -1.83 -4.18 4.84
CA ILE A 110 -1.59 -3.96 6.28
C ILE A 110 -2.91 -3.76 7.03
N HIS A 111 -3.89 -3.11 6.40
CA HIS A 111 -5.28 -3.13 6.85
C HIS A 111 -6.09 -4.16 6.07
N ALA A 112 -6.79 -5.02 6.80
CA ALA A 112 -7.44 -6.20 6.24
C ALA A 112 -8.55 -5.92 5.21
N ARG A 113 -9.34 -4.85 5.42
CA ARG A 113 -10.49 -4.49 4.56
C ARG A 113 -10.14 -3.86 3.21
N GLU A 114 -8.88 -3.44 3.02
CA GLU A 114 -8.40 -2.66 1.87
C GLU A 114 -8.01 -3.58 0.71
N TRP A 115 -8.98 -4.36 0.22
CA TRP A 115 -8.73 -5.47 -0.71
C TRP A 115 -8.11 -5.06 -2.06
N ILE A 116 -8.25 -3.80 -2.47
CA ILE A 116 -7.64 -3.27 -3.68
C ILE A 116 -6.11 -3.15 -3.57
N ALA A 117 -5.56 -2.99 -2.36
CA ALA A 117 -4.13 -2.86 -2.15
C ALA A 117 -3.37 -4.17 -2.43
N PRO A 118 -3.73 -5.34 -1.84
CA PRO A 118 -3.14 -6.63 -2.23
C PRO A 118 -3.28 -6.93 -3.72
N SER A 119 -4.44 -6.66 -4.31
CA SER A 119 -4.67 -6.80 -5.74
C SER A 119 -3.70 -5.93 -6.55
N THR A 120 -3.48 -4.68 -6.16
CA THR A 120 -2.54 -3.77 -6.85
C THR A 120 -1.09 -4.26 -6.74
N ALA A 121 -0.67 -4.75 -5.56
CA ALA A 121 0.65 -5.36 -5.40
C ALA A 121 0.84 -6.60 -6.30
N LEU A 122 -0.17 -7.46 -6.40
CA LEU A 122 -0.16 -8.62 -7.32
C LEU A 122 -0.09 -8.21 -8.78
N TYR A 123 -0.76 -7.11 -9.16
CA TYR A 123 -0.65 -6.55 -10.51
C TYR A 123 0.79 -6.15 -10.83
N ILE A 124 1.47 -5.45 -9.91
CA ILE A 124 2.86 -5.04 -10.07
C ILE A 124 3.79 -6.26 -10.16
N ILE A 125 3.62 -7.25 -9.29
CA ILE A 125 4.37 -8.52 -9.33
C ILE A 125 4.22 -9.20 -10.69
N ASN A 126 2.98 -9.38 -11.15
CA ASN A 126 2.71 -10.01 -12.43
C ASN A 126 3.35 -9.24 -13.59
N TYR A 127 3.25 -7.92 -13.59
CA TYR A 127 3.82 -7.07 -14.62
C TYR A 127 5.34 -7.21 -14.70
N LEU A 128 6.03 -7.14 -13.55
CA LEU A 128 7.49 -7.24 -13.50
C LEU A 128 8.01 -8.63 -13.87
N VAL A 129 7.34 -9.70 -13.44
CA VAL A 129 7.83 -11.07 -13.65
C VAL A 129 7.46 -11.58 -15.04
N THR A 130 6.18 -11.52 -15.43
CA THR A 130 5.68 -12.22 -16.64
C THR A 130 6.06 -11.53 -17.94
N ARG A 131 6.56 -10.29 -17.88
CA ARG A 131 7.00 -9.51 -19.04
C ARG A 131 8.51 -9.46 -19.21
N TYR A 132 9.27 -9.99 -18.25
CA TYR A 132 10.73 -9.86 -18.22
C TYR A 132 11.41 -10.37 -19.51
N ASP A 133 10.94 -11.47 -20.08
CA ASP A 133 11.59 -12.08 -21.24
C ASP A 133 11.39 -11.31 -22.56
N PHE A 134 10.46 -10.35 -22.62
CA PHE A 134 10.10 -9.67 -23.87
C PHE A 134 9.91 -8.16 -23.77
N ASP A 135 9.87 -7.57 -22.58
CA ASP A 135 9.67 -6.13 -22.38
C ASP A 135 10.96 -5.47 -21.89
N MET A 136 11.60 -4.67 -22.77
CA MET A 136 12.87 -4.00 -22.48
C MET A 136 12.76 -2.99 -21.32
N GLU A 137 11.59 -2.37 -21.11
CA GLU A 137 11.39 -1.47 -19.99
C GLU A 137 11.39 -2.28 -18.68
N VAL A 138 10.67 -3.40 -18.65
CA VAL A 138 10.67 -4.31 -17.50
C VAL A 138 12.07 -4.87 -17.24
N GLN A 139 12.81 -5.23 -18.28
CA GLN A 139 14.20 -5.66 -18.14
C GLN A 139 15.08 -4.58 -17.51
N LYS A 140 14.90 -3.29 -17.86
CA LYS A 140 15.62 -2.17 -17.25
C LYS A 140 15.35 -2.11 -15.74
N TYR A 141 14.09 -2.23 -15.33
CA TYR A 141 13.70 -2.21 -13.91
C TYR A 141 14.21 -3.42 -13.14
N VAL A 142 14.01 -4.63 -13.66
CA VAL A 142 14.36 -5.89 -12.98
C VAL A 142 15.88 -6.12 -12.97
N ASN A 143 16.61 -5.65 -13.98
CA ASN A 143 18.08 -5.73 -14.01
C ASN A 143 18.77 -4.58 -13.29
N GLY A 144 18.10 -3.47 -13.00
CA GLY A 144 18.69 -2.30 -12.35
C GLY A 144 18.38 -2.18 -10.87
N LEU A 145 17.33 -2.86 -10.40
CA LEU A 145 16.80 -2.75 -9.04
C LEU A 145 16.45 -4.13 -8.48
N THR A 146 16.48 -4.25 -7.16
CA THR A 146 15.85 -5.36 -6.44
C THR A 146 14.49 -4.92 -5.92
N TRP A 147 13.44 -5.69 -6.20
CA TRP A 147 12.08 -5.41 -5.73
C TRP A 147 11.71 -6.41 -4.65
N TYR A 148 11.37 -5.92 -3.47
CA TYR A 148 10.78 -6.71 -2.39
C TYR A 148 9.32 -6.34 -2.28
N ILE A 149 8.43 -7.23 -2.74
CA ILE A 149 6.99 -6.96 -2.73
C ILE A 149 6.30 -7.92 -1.76
N LEU A 150 5.66 -7.37 -0.72
CA LEU A 150 4.89 -8.08 0.30
C LEU A 150 3.39 -7.81 0.09
N PRO A 151 2.63 -8.68 -0.62
CA PRO A 151 1.26 -8.36 -1.02
C PRO A 151 0.26 -8.30 0.12
N VAL A 152 0.52 -9.02 1.22
CA VAL A 152 -0.36 -9.10 2.38
C VAL A 152 0.47 -9.07 3.66
N VAL A 153 0.58 -7.89 4.26
CA VAL A 153 1.23 -7.68 5.57
C VAL A 153 0.43 -8.33 6.70
N ASN A 154 -0.90 -8.32 6.61
CA ASN A 154 -1.82 -8.84 7.63
C ASN A 154 -2.60 -10.08 7.14
N PRO A 155 -1.96 -11.26 6.94
CA PRO A 155 -2.66 -12.45 6.45
C PRO A 155 -3.87 -12.84 7.29
N ASP A 156 -3.77 -12.79 8.62
CA ASP A 156 -4.88 -13.22 9.49
C ASP A 156 -6.09 -12.28 9.37
N GLY A 157 -5.85 -10.98 9.39
CA GLY A 157 -6.90 -9.99 9.22
C GLY A 157 -7.53 -10.09 7.83
N TYR A 158 -6.70 -10.24 6.79
CA TYR A 158 -7.15 -10.37 5.41
C TYR A 158 -8.09 -11.57 5.25
N GLU A 159 -7.68 -12.76 5.71
CA GLU A 159 -8.52 -13.96 5.71
C GLU A 159 -9.80 -13.78 6.53
N PHE A 160 -9.70 -13.17 7.70
CA PHE A 160 -10.87 -12.87 8.51
C PHE A 160 -11.86 -12.01 7.72
N SER A 161 -11.40 -10.92 7.08
CA SER A 161 -12.29 -10.03 6.33
C SER A 161 -13.01 -10.69 5.15
N ARG A 162 -12.44 -11.75 4.59
CA ARG A 162 -13.03 -12.53 3.49
C ARG A 162 -13.99 -13.62 3.93
N SER A 163 -13.93 -14.01 5.21
CA SER A 163 -14.68 -15.15 5.72
C SER A 163 -16.21 -14.92 5.78
N SER A 164 -16.67 -13.67 5.67
CA SER A 164 -18.09 -13.34 5.68
C SER A 164 -18.37 -11.94 5.09
N LEU A 165 -19.53 -11.79 4.44
CA LEU A 165 -20.07 -10.49 4.00
C LEU A 165 -20.64 -9.64 5.15
N ASN A 166 -20.68 -10.15 6.38
CA ASN A 166 -21.08 -9.35 7.53
C ASN A 166 -20.19 -8.11 7.65
N PRO A 167 -20.73 -6.87 7.75
CA PRO A 167 -19.91 -5.66 7.81
C PRO A 167 -18.86 -5.67 8.93
N ARG A 168 -19.14 -6.31 10.08
CA ARG A 168 -18.17 -6.44 11.19
C ARG A 168 -16.98 -7.33 10.86
N VAL A 169 -17.11 -8.16 9.84
CA VAL A 169 -16.09 -9.06 9.33
C VAL A 169 -15.44 -8.44 8.10
N ARG A 170 -16.22 -8.13 7.05
CA ARG A 170 -15.72 -7.54 5.80
C ARG A 170 -14.97 -6.23 5.96
N LEU A 171 -15.36 -5.40 6.94
CA LEU A 171 -14.72 -4.11 7.22
C LEU A 171 -13.70 -4.19 8.38
N TRP A 172 -13.27 -5.39 8.75
CA TRP A 172 -12.21 -5.58 9.72
C TRP A 172 -10.91 -4.93 9.23
N ARG A 173 -10.27 -4.14 10.09
CA ARG A 173 -9.04 -3.39 9.76
C ARG A 173 -7.78 -4.04 10.34
N LYS A 174 -7.83 -4.34 11.64
CA LYS A 174 -6.68 -4.72 12.47
C LYS A 174 -6.13 -6.11 12.13
N ASN A 175 -5.02 -6.51 12.75
CA ASN A 175 -4.62 -7.92 12.75
C ASN A 175 -5.55 -8.79 13.62
N ARG A 176 -5.18 -10.05 13.85
CA ARG A 176 -5.96 -11.00 14.67
C ARG A 176 -5.27 -11.39 15.98
N SER A 177 -4.47 -10.48 16.54
CA SER A 177 -3.84 -10.72 17.83
C SER A 177 -4.85 -11.12 18.93
N PRO A 178 -4.43 -11.98 19.88
CA PRO A 178 -5.29 -12.46 20.96
C PRO A 178 -6.00 -11.32 21.70
N ALA A 179 -7.18 -11.63 22.25
CA ALA A 179 -8.00 -10.60 22.88
C ALA A 179 -7.28 -9.98 24.08
N ASN A 180 -7.19 -8.65 24.09
CA ASN A 180 -6.69 -7.88 25.22
C ASN A 180 -7.88 -7.41 26.07
N CYS A 181 -7.91 -7.81 27.34
CA CYS A 181 -9.02 -7.53 28.26
C CYS A 181 -8.66 -6.40 29.23
N GLN A 182 -9.52 -5.38 29.34
CA GLN A 182 -9.36 -4.29 30.28
C GLN A 182 -10.10 -4.59 31.60
N PRO A 183 -9.44 -4.48 32.77
CA PRO A 183 -9.98 -4.97 34.05
C PRO A 183 -11.03 -4.07 34.74
N PHE A 184 -11.49 -2.98 34.13
CA PHE A 184 -12.40 -2.03 34.80
C PHE A 184 -13.87 -2.46 34.72
N ARG A 185 -14.57 -2.45 35.88
CA ARG A 185 -16.02 -2.62 36.23
C ARG A 185 -16.93 -3.48 35.33
N ASN A 186 -16.86 -3.37 34.01
CA ASN A 186 -17.39 -4.29 33.02
C ASN A 186 -16.24 -4.76 32.13
N SER A 187 -15.54 -5.84 32.51
CA SER A 187 -14.43 -6.39 31.74
C SER A 187 -14.83 -6.57 30.28
N TYR A 188 -14.17 -5.86 29.38
CA TYR A 188 -14.35 -6.01 27.94
C TYR A 188 -13.05 -6.46 27.31
N CYS A 189 -13.16 -7.28 26.26
CA CYS A 189 -12.03 -7.88 25.57
C CYS A 189 -12.18 -7.64 24.07
N CYS A 190 -11.14 -7.10 23.45
CA CYS A 190 -11.12 -6.87 22.01
C CYS A 190 -9.83 -7.42 21.40
N ARG A 191 -9.94 -7.88 20.16
CA ARG A 191 -8.85 -8.48 19.39
C ARG A 191 -8.24 -7.48 18.43
N GLY A 192 -6.99 -7.74 18.06
CA GLY A 192 -6.32 -7.05 16.97
C GLY A 192 -5.71 -5.71 17.37
N VAL A 193 -4.60 -5.39 16.70
CA VAL A 193 -3.86 -4.14 16.73
C VAL A 193 -3.88 -3.51 15.34
N ASP A 194 -3.99 -2.18 15.28
CA ASP A 194 -3.75 -1.43 14.05
C ASP A 194 -2.25 -1.47 13.75
N LEU A 195 -1.86 -2.27 12.76
CA LEU A 195 -0.46 -2.46 12.39
C LEU A 195 0.18 -1.15 11.94
N ASN A 196 -0.56 -0.23 11.30
CA ASN A 196 -0.04 1.08 10.89
C ASN A 196 -0.12 2.15 12.01
N ARG A 197 -0.23 1.69 13.26
CA ARG A 197 0.03 2.48 14.49
C ARG A 197 1.09 1.82 15.37
N ASN A 198 1.67 0.70 14.94
CA ASN A 198 2.50 -0.16 15.76
C ASN A 198 4.00 -0.02 15.46
N PHE A 199 4.43 0.87 14.55
CA PHE A 199 5.86 1.10 14.28
C PHE A 199 6.47 2.08 15.29
N ASP A 200 7.78 1.96 15.56
CA ASP A 200 8.50 2.82 16.52
C ASP A 200 8.87 4.18 15.92
N PHE A 201 7.87 4.96 15.51
CA PHE A 201 8.03 6.37 15.18
C PHE A 201 6.97 7.19 15.91
N LYS A 202 7.42 7.91 16.95
CA LYS A 202 6.54 8.70 17.84
C LYS A 202 5.36 7.87 18.36
N TRP A 203 5.60 6.57 18.61
CA TRP A 203 4.55 5.58 18.86
C TRP A 203 3.52 6.07 19.88
N ASN A 204 2.25 5.99 19.48
CA ASN A 204 1.09 6.38 20.28
C ASN A 204 1.12 7.81 20.87
N GLN A 205 1.83 8.75 20.23
CA GLN A 205 1.79 10.17 20.63
C GLN A 205 0.56 10.90 20.06
N GLN A 206 0.13 10.57 18.84
CA GLN A 206 -1.04 11.17 18.20
C GLN A 206 -1.74 10.18 17.24
N GLY A 207 -3.06 10.27 17.11
CA GLY A 207 -3.85 9.49 16.14
C GLY A 207 -3.90 7.97 16.38
N GLY A 208 -3.31 7.49 17.47
CA GLY A 208 -3.41 6.12 17.99
C GLY A 208 -4.27 6.03 19.26
N SER A 209 -4.56 4.81 19.71
CA SER A 209 -5.32 4.54 20.93
C SER A 209 -4.68 3.45 21.78
N GLN A 210 -4.86 3.53 23.10
CA GLN A 210 -4.52 2.47 24.06
C GLN A 210 -5.72 1.62 24.47
N ASP A 211 -6.94 1.97 24.03
CA ASP A 211 -8.12 1.14 24.22
C ASP A 211 -8.12 0.02 23.15
N PRO A 212 -8.04 -1.27 23.54
CA PRO A 212 -7.97 -2.40 22.61
C PRO A 212 -9.21 -2.55 21.72
N CYS A 213 -10.33 -1.92 22.06
CA CYS A 213 -11.54 -1.93 21.26
C CYS A 213 -11.59 -0.86 20.18
N GLN A 214 -10.65 0.09 20.16
CA GLN A 214 -10.57 1.08 19.09
C GLN A 214 -9.96 0.47 17.82
N GLU A 215 -10.41 0.97 16.67
CA GLU A 215 -9.87 0.61 15.35
C GLU A 215 -8.41 1.05 15.19
N THR A 216 -7.98 2.08 15.91
CA THR A 216 -6.62 2.65 15.90
C THR A 216 -5.76 2.19 17.09
N TYR A 217 -6.17 1.10 17.77
CA TYR A 217 -5.41 0.55 18.89
C TYR A 217 -3.97 0.23 18.49
N SER A 218 -2.99 0.88 19.12
CA SER A 218 -1.59 0.90 18.69
C SER A 218 -0.74 -0.26 19.23
N GLY A 219 -1.35 -1.18 19.97
CA GLY A 219 -0.66 -2.30 20.61
C GLY A 219 -0.16 -1.97 22.01
N ARG A 220 0.50 -2.94 22.66
CA ARG A 220 1.02 -2.78 24.03
C ARG A 220 2.36 -2.03 24.07
N SER A 221 3.09 -2.06 22.97
CA SER A 221 4.33 -1.33 22.72
C SER A 221 4.47 -1.13 21.20
N ALA A 222 5.42 -0.29 20.78
CA ALA A 222 5.91 -0.35 19.40
C ALA A 222 6.43 -1.77 19.11
N PHE A 223 6.21 -2.23 17.87
CA PHE A 223 6.52 -3.57 17.39
C PHE A 223 6.01 -4.68 18.30
N SER A 224 4.82 -4.52 18.90
CA SER A 224 4.21 -5.61 19.69
C SER A 224 3.69 -6.76 18.83
N GLU A 225 3.47 -6.51 17.54
CA GLU A 225 2.87 -7.49 16.63
C GLU A 225 3.93 -8.23 15.82
N PRO A 226 3.79 -9.56 15.62
CA PRO A 226 4.75 -10.34 14.86
C PRO A 226 4.84 -9.90 13.39
N GLU A 227 3.75 -9.35 12.83
CA GLU A 227 3.73 -8.81 11.47
C GLU A 227 4.66 -7.60 11.32
N THR A 228 4.59 -6.63 12.23
CA THR A 228 5.45 -5.44 12.20
C THR A 228 6.89 -5.76 12.58
N GLN A 229 7.12 -6.70 13.50
CA GLN A 229 8.47 -7.21 13.81
C GLN A 229 9.12 -7.91 12.60
N ALA A 230 8.35 -8.63 11.79
CA ALA A 230 8.87 -9.27 10.58
C ALA A 230 9.38 -8.22 9.57
N ILE A 231 8.60 -7.15 9.36
CA ILE A 231 8.96 -6.02 8.49
C ILE A 231 10.21 -5.30 9.02
N GLU A 232 10.21 -4.96 10.31
CA GLU A 232 11.34 -4.28 10.97
C GLU A 232 12.65 -5.05 10.74
N ARG A 233 12.67 -6.34 11.09
CA ARG A 233 13.86 -7.18 10.95
C ARG A 233 14.30 -7.29 9.49
N PHE A 234 13.36 -7.45 8.56
CA PHE A 234 13.70 -7.59 7.16
C PHE A 234 14.33 -6.32 6.58
N ILE A 235 13.74 -5.17 6.89
CA ILE A 235 14.16 -3.86 6.40
C ILE A 235 15.48 -3.43 7.03
N LEU A 236 15.63 -3.52 8.35
CA LEU A 236 16.87 -3.07 9.01
C LEU A 236 18.10 -3.88 8.60
N GLN A 237 17.94 -5.15 8.23
CA GLN A 237 19.02 -5.96 7.66
C GLN A 237 19.48 -5.49 6.27
N ARG A 238 18.71 -4.62 5.60
CA ARG A 238 18.89 -4.18 4.21
C ARG A 238 18.78 -2.66 4.05
N ALA A 239 18.82 -1.91 5.15
CA ALA A 239 18.58 -0.47 5.15
C ALA A 239 19.48 0.27 4.16
N ASP A 240 20.77 -0.10 4.09
CA ASP A 240 21.75 0.50 3.18
C ASP A 240 21.45 0.26 1.69
N GLN A 241 20.64 -0.74 1.35
CA GLN A 241 20.23 -1.06 -0.02
C GLN A 241 18.87 -0.45 -0.37
N LEU A 242 17.98 -0.26 0.60
CA LEU A 242 16.62 0.21 0.36
C LEU A 242 16.60 1.70 0.05
N GLY A 243 16.43 2.02 -1.24
CA GLY A 243 16.30 3.40 -1.72
C GLY A 243 14.88 3.95 -1.61
N ALA A 244 13.87 3.07 -1.70
CA ALA A 244 12.47 3.45 -1.59
C ALA A 244 11.64 2.45 -0.77
N PHE A 245 10.61 2.98 -0.13
CA PHE A 245 9.60 2.27 0.64
C PHE A 245 8.22 2.77 0.20
N VAL A 246 7.35 1.89 -0.25
CA VAL A 246 5.97 2.24 -0.62
C VAL A 246 5.01 1.28 0.07
N THR A 247 4.13 1.80 0.92
CA THR A 247 3.04 1.02 1.50
C THR A 247 1.72 1.39 0.82
N LEU A 248 1.01 0.40 0.31
CA LEU A 248 -0.24 0.55 -0.44
C LEU A 248 -1.43 0.35 0.48
N HIS A 249 -2.31 1.33 0.47
CA HIS A 249 -3.55 1.42 1.24
C HIS A 249 -4.75 1.74 0.34
N SER A 250 -5.94 1.73 0.91
CA SER A 250 -7.08 2.40 0.30
C SER A 250 -7.99 2.95 1.39
N TYR A 251 -8.79 3.98 1.17
CA TYR A 251 -9.03 4.70 -0.08
C TYR A 251 -8.86 6.19 0.18
N SER A 252 -8.71 6.98 -0.89
CA SER A 252 -8.93 8.44 -0.97
C SER A 252 -8.24 9.05 -2.19
N GLN A 253 -7.50 8.28 -2.99
CA GLN A 253 -6.65 8.77 -4.07
C GLN A 253 -5.62 9.81 -3.58
N ILE A 254 -4.72 9.38 -2.70
CA ILE A 254 -3.69 10.25 -2.14
C ILE A 254 -2.32 9.56 -2.25
N TRP A 255 -1.33 10.30 -2.74
CA TRP A 255 0.07 9.92 -2.71
C TRP A 255 0.78 10.71 -1.61
N MET A 256 0.99 10.06 -0.47
CA MET A 256 1.53 10.71 0.73
C MET A 256 3.02 10.45 0.89
N TYR A 257 3.71 11.45 1.41
CA TYR A 257 5.07 11.32 1.93
C TYR A 257 5.11 11.76 3.41
N PRO A 258 6.12 11.34 4.18
CA PRO A 258 6.29 11.74 5.57
C PRO A 258 6.35 13.27 5.77
N TYR A 259 5.96 13.81 6.93
CA TYR A 259 5.53 13.07 8.12
C TYR A 259 4.02 12.99 8.29
N GLY A 260 3.53 11.81 8.70
CA GLY A 260 2.15 11.58 9.11
C GLY A 260 1.86 12.02 10.55
N ASN A 261 2.87 12.09 11.43
CA ASN A 261 2.66 12.27 12.87
C ASN A 261 2.20 13.66 13.32
N GLN A 262 2.52 14.73 12.59
CA GLN A 262 2.25 16.11 13.02
C GLN A 262 2.13 17.05 11.81
N ARG A 263 1.16 17.96 11.83
CA ARG A 263 1.00 18.99 10.77
C ARG A 263 2.20 19.92 10.71
N TYR A 264 2.51 20.40 9.52
CA TYR A 264 3.63 21.32 9.26
C TYR A 264 4.99 20.77 9.71
N SER A 265 5.13 19.43 9.75
CA SER A 265 6.38 18.73 10.04
C SER A 265 6.83 17.98 8.79
N TYR A 266 8.03 18.28 8.31
CA TYR A 266 8.52 17.79 7.02
C TYR A 266 9.93 17.20 7.14
N PRO A 267 10.25 16.12 6.40
CA PRO A 267 11.62 15.67 6.21
C PRO A 267 12.50 16.74 5.56
N LYS A 268 13.80 16.70 5.82
CA LYS A 268 14.76 17.67 5.27
C LYS A 268 14.77 17.71 3.73
N ASP A 269 14.48 16.56 3.11
CA ASP A 269 14.41 16.34 1.67
C ASP A 269 12.97 16.22 1.16
N VAL A 270 12.03 16.94 1.80
CA VAL A 270 10.61 16.98 1.39
C VAL A 270 10.42 17.42 -0.06
N HIS A 271 11.31 18.28 -0.59
CA HIS A 271 11.27 18.69 -1.99
C HIS A 271 11.48 17.49 -2.92
N ASP A 272 12.48 16.66 -2.65
CA ASP A 272 12.76 15.46 -3.45
C ASP A 272 11.58 14.47 -3.42
N LEU A 273 11.01 14.25 -2.23
CA LEU A 273 9.82 13.42 -2.07
C LEU A 273 8.63 13.96 -2.87
N ARG A 274 8.40 15.27 -2.80
CA ARG A 274 7.28 15.92 -3.48
C ARG A 274 7.40 15.86 -5.00
N GLU A 275 8.58 16.09 -5.56
CA GLU A 275 8.79 16.05 -7.01
C GLU A 275 8.55 14.63 -7.57
N VAL A 276 9.06 13.60 -6.88
CA VAL A 276 8.81 12.20 -7.26
C VAL A 276 7.32 11.86 -7.13
N ALA A 277 6.64 12.30 -6.06
CA ALA A 277 5.22 12.06 -5.88
C ALA A 277 4.35 12.77 -6.95
N LEU A 278 4.71 14.00 -7.34
CA LEU A 278 4.00 14.72 -8.41
C LEU A 278 4.20 14.05 -9.77
N ALA A 279 5.43 13.62 -10.10
CA ALA A 279 5.69 12.84 -11.30
C ALA A 279 4.87 11.54 -11.30
N ALA A 280 4.86 10.81 -10.18
CA ALA A 280 4.08 9.58 -10.01
C ALA A 280 2.58 9.82 -10.24
N CYS A 281 1.99 10.85 -9.62
CA CYS A 281 0.59 11.20 -9.83
C CYS A 281 0.29 11.66 -11.26
N GLN A 282 1.22 12.33 -11.93
CA GLN A 282 1.05 12.72 -13.33
C GLN A 282 1.06 11.50 -14.27
N SER A 283 2.00 10.57 -14.09
CA SER A 283 2.08 9.33 -14.86
C SER A 283 0.85 8.45 -14.62
N LEU A 284 0.38 8.35 -13.38
CA LEU A 284 -0.89 7.72 -13.02
C LEU A 284 -2.08 8.38 -13.73
N TYR A 285 -2.20 9.70 -13.65
CA TYR A 285 -3.28 10.48 -14.28
C TYR A 285 -3.34 10.25 -15.79
N ASN A 286 -2.20 10.11 -16.47
CA ASN A 286 -2.15 9.93 -17.91
C ASN A 286 -2.79 8.61 -18.40
N VAL A 287 -3.02 7.63 -17.51
CA VAL A 287 -3.63 6.35 -17.89
C VAL A 287 -5.15 6.47 -18.03
N TYR A 288 -5.83 7.01 -17.02
CA TYR A 288 -7.30 7.04 -16.93
C TYR A 288 -7.90 8.38 -16.52
N GLY A 289 -7.09 9.41 -16.30
CA GLY A 289 -7.54 10.72 -15.81
C GLY A 289 -7.82 10.76 -14.30
N THR A 290 -7.46 9.72 -13.56
CA THR A 290 -7.67 9.63 -12.12
C THR A 290 -6.75 10.59 -11.37
N ARG A 291 -7.32 11.38 -10.45
CA ARG A 291 -6.61 12.48 -9.79
C ARG A 291 -6.24 12.09 -8.38
N TYR A 292 -4.94 12.08 -8.10
CA TYR A 292 -4.41 11.87 -6.76
C TYR A 292 -3.95 13.20 -6.15
N ARG A 293 -4.21 13.39 -4.86
CA ARG A 293 -3.64 14.50 -4.07
C ARG A 293 -2.24 14.12 -3.60
N VAL A 294 -1.35 15.12 -3.49
CA VAL A 294 0.04 14.94 -3.04
C VAL A 294 0.32 15.82 -1.83
N GLY A 295 0.93 15.25 -0.79
CA GLY A 295 1.20 15.97 0.47
C GLY A 295 1.56 15.03 1.61
N THR A 296 1.61 15.57 2.83
CA THR A 296 1.80 14.73 4.03
C THR A 296 0.48 14.17 4.53
N GLY A 297 0.52 13.02 5.22
CA GLY A 297 -0.67 12.44 5.85
C GLY A 297 -1.28 13.37 6.90
N ALA A 298 -0.46 14.08 7.67
CA ALA A 298 -0.94 15.01 8.69
C ALA A 298 -1.72 16.21 8.11
N ASP A 299 -1.27 16.73 6.96
CA ASP A 299 -1.84 17.92 6.32
C ASP A 299 -3.05 17.59 5.43
N LEU A 300 -3.03 16.44 4.74
CA LEU A 300 -4.11 16.05 3.83
C LEU A 300 -5.26 15.32 4.51
N LEU A 301 -4.97 14.57 5.56
CA LEU A 301 -5.92 13.78 6.34
C LEU A 301 -5.93 14.28 7.79
N TYR A 302 -5.16 13.62 8.65
CA TYR A 302 -5.06 13.90 10.08
C TYR A 302 -3.72 13.38 10.62
N PRO A 303 -3.19 14.01 11.69
CA PRO A 303 -1.99 13.51 12.35
C PRO A 303 -2.15 12.09 12.90
N ALA A 304 -1.21 11.20 12.55
CA ALA A 304 -1.16 9.81 12.98
C ALA A 304 0.29 9.36 13.23
N SER A 305 0.57 8.86 14.42
CA SER A 305 1.88 8.33 14.80
C SER A 305 1.96 6.81 14.70
N GLY A 306 3.18 6.28 14.63
CA GLY A 306 3.42 4.84 14.51
C GLY A 306 3.14 4.26 13.12
N GLY A 307 3.09 5.12 12.10
CA GLY A 307 2.98 4.73 10.69
C GLY A 307 4.29 4.16 10.14
N SER A 308 4.17 3.21 9.23
CA SER A 308 5.29 2.49 8.63
C SER A 308 6.16 3.36 7.72
N GLU A 309 5.55 4.26 6.96
CA GLU A 309 6.21 5.20 6.05
C GLU A 309 7.07 6.23 6.80
N ASP A 310 6.58 6.70 7.95
CA ASP A 310 7.31 7.62 8.81
C ASP A 310 8.51 6.92 9.47
N TRP A 311 8.31 5.69 9.95
CA TRP A 311 9.39 4.86 10.52
C TRP A 311 10.44 4.51 9.47
N ALA A 312 10.03 4.12 8.25
CA ALA A 312 10.92 3.82 7.15
C ALA A 312 11.82 5.02 6.82
N LYS A 313 11.25 6.23 6.83
CA LYS A 313 11.96 7.48 6.57
C LYS A 313 12.89 7.90 7.71
N ALA A 314 12.36 8.00 8.92
CA ALA A 314 13.07 8.61 10.04
C ALA A 314 14.01 7.67 10.78
N VAL A 315 13.67 6.37 10.83
CA VAL A 315 14.39 5.37 11.63
C VAL A 315 15.19 4.43 10.74
N ALA A 316 14.58 3.87 9.69
CA ALA A 316 15.29 2.99 8.75
C ALA A 316 16.15 3.74 7.72
N GLY A 317 16.01 5.07 7.62
CA GLY A 317 16.82 5.92 6.75
C GLY A 317 16.50 5.82 5.26
N ILE A 318 15.34 5.26 4.88
CA ILE A 318 14.94 5.08 3.49
C ILE A 318 14.49 6.42 2.89
N LYS A 319 15.23 6.90 1.90
CA LYS A 319 15.04 8.25 1.33
C LYS A 319 13.63 8.44 0.76
N TYR A 320 13.23 7.62 -0.20
CA TYR A 320 11.95 7.80 -0.89
C TYR A 320 10.87 6.92 -0.24
N SER A 321 10.27 7.42 0.84
CA SER A 321 9.22 6.73 1.59
C SER A 321 7.85 7.33 1.27
N PHE A 322 6.88 6.48 0.92
CA PHE A 322 5.53 6.88 0.51
C PHE A 322 4.45 5.96 1.08
N LEU A 323 3.28 6.53 1.34
CA LEU A 323 2.03 5.81 1.59
C LEU A 323 1.06 6.20 0.46
N VAL A 324 0.49 5.22 -0.24
CA VAL A 324 -0.46 5.49 -1.34
C VAL A 324 -1.84 5.00 -0.95
N GLU A 325 -2.80 5.92 -0.79
CA GLU A 325 -4.22 5.63 -0.66
C GLU A 325 -4.83 5.50 -2.06
N LEU A 326 -5.15 4.28 -2.46
CA LEU A 326 -5.67 3.96 -3.79
C LEU A 326 -7.12 4.44 -3.97
N ARG A 327 -7.71 4.08 -5.12
CA ARG A 327 -9.14 4.26 -5.40
C ARG A 327 -10.03 3.64 -4.31
N PRO A 328 -11.28 4.13 -4.17
CA PRO A 328 -11.86 5.28 -4.87
C PRO A 328 -11.52 6.64 -4.20
N GLU A 329 -12.14 7.72 -4.67
CA GLU A 329 -12.10 9.05 -4.05
C GLU A 329 -12.76 9.03 -2.66
N GLU A 330 -12.38 9.98 -1.79
CA GLU A 330 -12.81 10.05 -0.39
C GLU A 330 -14.34 10.13 -0.21
N ASP A 331 -15.04 10.75 -1.16
CA ASP A 331 -16.49 10.94 -1.17
C ASP A 331 -17.27 9.80 -1.83
N ASN A 332 -16.58 8.77 -2.34
CA ASN A 332 -17.22 7.60 -2.91
C ASN A 332 -17.80 6.71 -1.80
N GLN A 333 -19.10 6.42 -1.90
CA GLN A 333 -19.85 5.65 -0.89
C GLN A 333 -19.45 4.18 -0.79
N ASP A 334 -18.87 3.62 -1.86
CA ASP A 334 -18.43 2.23 -1.88
C ASP A 334 -17.15 2.04 -1.03
N GLY A 335 -16.29 3.06 -0.98
CA GLY A 335 -15.06 3.08 -0.17
C GLY A 335 -14.24 1.80 -0.29
N PHE A 336 -14.23 0.98 0.76
CA PHE A 336 -13.50 -0.30 0.83
C PHE A 336 -14.16 -1.46 0.06
N ILE A 337 -15.40 -1.30 -0.42
CA ILE A 337 -16.17 -2.29 -1.18
C ILE A 337 -16.17 -1.87 -2.66
N LEU A 338 -14.97 -1.70 -3.20
CA LEU A 338 -14.76 -1.27 -4.57
C LEU A 338 -15.13 -2.38 -5.57
N ASP A 339 -15.83 -2.04 -6.65
CA ASP A 339 -16.25 -2.98 -7.69
C ASP A 339 -15.05 -3.65 -8.39
N GLU A 340 -15.18 -4.93 -8.71
CA GLU A 340 -14.13 -5.76 -9.31
C GLU A 340 -13.62 -5.18 -10.65
N SER A 341 -14.45 -4.44 -11.38
CA SER A 341 -14.06 -3.78 -12.63
C SER A 341 -12.99 -2.70 -12.43
N HIS A 342 -12.80 -2.19 -11.20
CA HIS A 342 -11.77 -1.22 -10.86
C HIS A 342 -10.43 -1.85 -10.49
N ILE A 343 -10.35 -3.18 -10.31
CA ILE A 343 -9.11 -3.85 -9.87
C ILE A 343 -7.97 -3.63 -10.87
N ILE A 344 -8.19 -3.98 -12.14
CA ILE A 344 -7.17 -3.84 -13.19
C ILE A 344 -6.86 -2.36 -13.51
N PRO A 345 -7.84 -1.45 -13.63
CA PRO A 345 -7.56 -0.03 -13.78
C PRO A 345 -6.68 0.55 -12.66
N THR A 346 -7.00 0.23 -11.39
CA THR A 346 -6.23 0.71 -10.24
C THR A 346 -4.80 0.16 -10.26
N GLY A 347 -4.64 -1.13 -10.55
CA GLY A 347 -3.32 -1.75 -10.70
C GLY A 347 -2.47 -1.11 -11.80
N LYS A 348 -3.08 -0.82 -12.96
CA LYS A 348 -2.42 -0.20 -14.11
C LYS A 348 -1.94 1.21 -13.85
N GLU A 349 -2.82 2.07 -13.35
CA GLU A 349 -2.46 3.47 -13.12
C GLU A 349 -1.44 3.60 -11.99
N THR A 350 -1.59 2.80 -10.93
CA THR A 350 -0.66 2.82 -9.80
C THR A 350 0.73 2.35 -10.23
N LEU A 351 0.81 1.32 -11.08
CA LEU A 351 2.08 0.85 -11.64
C LEU A 351 2.85 1.98 -12.34
N GLU A 352 2.19 2.81 -13.14
CA GLU A 352 2.85 3.94 -13.81
C GLU A 352 3.40 4.97 -12.81
N GLY A 353 2.71 5.19 -11.68
CA GLY A 353 3.28 5.99 -10.59
C GLY A 353 4.48 5.32 -9.90
N ILE A 354 4.41 4.01 -9.64
CA ILE A 354 5.50 3.24 -9.05
C ILE A 354 6.74 3.21 -9.96
N LYS A 355 6.57 3.22 -11.28
CA LYS A 355 7.68 3.35 -12.23
C LYS A 355 8.48 4.65 -12.03
N GLU A 356 7.83 5.76 -11.67
CA GLU A 356 8.54 7.02 -11.36
C GLU A 356 9.40 6.89 -10.09
N VAL A 357 8.90 6.21 -9.06
CA VAL A 357 9.68 5.90 -7.84
C VAL A 357 10.87 5.00 -8.17
N ALA A 358 10.70 4.06 -9.09
CA ALA A 358 11.79 3.20 -9.53
C ALA A 358 12.80 3.94 -10.40
N MET A 359 12.33 4.81 -11.28
CA MET A 359 13.14 5.60 -12.20
C MET A 359 14.11 6.51 -11.44
N VAL A 360 13.72 7.14 -10.33
CA VAL A 360 14.61 8.01 -9.55
C VAL A 360 15.78 7.24 -8.89
N LEU A 361 15.63 5.93 -8.67
CA LEU A 361 16.68 5.07 -8.11
C LEU A 361 17.65 4.51 -9.15
N LEU A 362 17.26 4.50 -10.43
CA LEU A 362 18.11 3.97 -11.48
C LEU A 362 19.31 4.90 -11.74
N PRO A 363 20.54 4.35 -11.91
CA PRO A 363 21.72 5.16 -12.20
C PRO A 363 21.53 6.06 -13.43
N GLY A 364 21.92 7.33 -13.30
CA GLY A 364 21.85 8.32 -14.38
C GLY A 364 20.51 9.05 -14.52
N ASN A 365 19.45 8.61 -13.83
CA ASN A 365 18.14 9.26 -13.85
C ASN A 365 17.97 10.33 -12.75
N HIS A 366 18.86 10.41 -11.76
CA HIS A 366 18.74 11.43 -10.69
C HIS A 366 18.62 12.86 -11.27
N ASN A 367 19.38 13.16 -12.32
CA ASN A 367 19.38 14.48 -12.96
C ASN A 367 18.10 14.79 -13.76
N SER A 368 17.26 13.80 -14.09
CA SER A 368 15.97 14.06 -14.78
C SER A 368 14.90 14.54 -13.79
N TYR A 369 14.98 14.12 -12.53
CA TYR A 369 14.11 14.62 -11.46
C TYR A 369 14.69 15.87 -10.81
N PHE A 370 16.01 15.93 -10.68
CA PHE A 370 16.74 17.00 -10.05
C PHE A 370 17.78 17.54 -11.04
N PRO A 371 17.35 18.27 -12.08
CA PRO A 371 18.31 18.94 -12.95
C PRO A 371 19.17 19.83 -12.06
N ASN A 372 20.50 19.80 -12.27
CA ASN A 372 21.42 20.73 -11.63
C ASN A 372 20.94 22.13 -11.97
N THR A 373 20.21 22.70 -11.03
CA THR A 373 19.62 24.00 -11.16
C THR A 373 20.72 24.96 -10.77
N ASP A 374 21.21 25.68 -11.78
CA ASP A 374 22.05 26.86 -11.58
C ASP A 374 21.40 27.71 -10.46
N ALA A 375 22.20 28.29 -9.57
CA ALA A 375 21.72 28.95 -8.34
C ALA A 375 20.64 30.02 -8.58
N SER A 376 20.49 30.48 -9.82
CA SER A 376 19.43 31.35 -10.31
C SER A 376 18.00 30.79 -10.24
N SER A 377 17.78 29.46 -10.26
CA SER A 377 16.43 28.87 -10.22
C SER A 377 15.93 28.49 -8.82
N VAL A 378 16.79 28.55 -7.80
CA VAL A 378 16.43 28.34 -6.40
C VAL A 378 15.82 29.62 -5.79
N CYS A 379 16.09 30.78 -6.41
CA CYS A 379 15.54 32.08 -6.04
C CYS A 379 14.13 32.31 -6.62
N GLN A 380 13.13 31.57 -6.13
CA GLN A 380 11.73 31.80 -6.47
C GLN A 380 10.79 31.58 -5.28
N ASP A 381 9.57 32.14 -5.38
CA ASP A 381 8.52 31.89 -4.41
C ASP A 381 7.76 30.63 -4.77
N PHE A 382 7.53 29.77 -3.79
CA PHE A 382 6.84 28.49 -3.93
C PHE A 382 5.39 28.54 -3.45
N HIS A 383 4.93 29.70 -2.94
CA HIS A 383 3.55 29.90 -2.51
C HIS A 383 2.96 31.22 -3.07
N PRO A 384 1.73 31.22 -3.62
CA PRO A 384 1.15 32.40 -4.27
C PRO A 384 0.93 33.58 -3.31
N MET A 385 0.79 33.32 -2.00
CA MET A 385 0.66 34.35 -0.97
C MET A 385 1.99 34.97 -0.54
N CYS A 386 3.13 34.54 -1.08
CA CYS A 386 4.44 34.99 -0.61
C CYS A 386 4.64 36.49 -0.64
N LYS A 387 4.16 37.17 -1.69
CA LYS A 387 4.18 38.63 -1.75
C LYS A 387 3.38 39.28 -0.63
N ILE A 388 2.24 38.69 -0.28
CA ILE A 388 1.35 39.21 0.75
C ILE A 388 1.97 38.99 2.13
N TRP A 389 2.45 37.78 2.41
CA TRP A 389 3.09 37.45 3.68
C TRP A 389 4.37 38.25 3.94
N ALA A 390 5.16 38.49 2.90
CA ALA A 390 6.33 39.38 2.98
C ALA A 390 5.94 40.81 3.36
N VAL A 391 4.89 41.37 2.72
CA VAL A 391 4.36 42.71 3.04
C VAL A 391 3.90 42.80 4.50
N PHE A 392 3.32 41.72 5.04
CA PHE A 392 2.87 41.67 6.44
C PHE A 392 3.98 41.27 7.43
N GLY A 393 5.23 41.21 7.01
CA GLY A 393 6.39 41.00 7.88
C GLY A 393 6.60 39.56 8.36
N ALA A 394 5.89 38.59 7.79
CA ALA A 394 5.99 37.18 8.20
C ALA A 394 7.39 36.59 7.95
N CYS A 395 8.16 37.15 7.01
CA CYS A 395 9.55 36.75 6.76
C CYS A 395 10.51 36.92 7.96
N LEU A 396 10.12 37.70 8.98
CA LEU A 396 10.99 37.95 10.14
C LEU A 396 10.97 36.80 11.15
N ASN A 397 9.80 36.19 11.37
CA ASN A 397 9.58 35.27 12.49
C ASN A 397 8.96 33.93 12.08
N ASP A 398 8.46 33.80 10.85
CA ASP A 398 7.80 32.59 10.37
C ASP A 398 8.75 31.79 9.49
N THR A 399 9.26 30.69 10.04
CA THR A 399 10.23 29.81 9.38
C THR A 399 9.67 29.17 8.11
N GLU A 400 8.37 28.91 8.04
CA GLU A 400 7.74 28.31 6.87
C GLU A 400 7.52 29.35 5.77
N VAL A 401 7.17 30.59 6.12
CA VAL A 401 7.15 31.70 5.15
C VAL A 401 8.54 31.95 4.59
N ARG A 402 9.59 31.99 5.43
CA ARG A 402 10.97 32.13 4.94
C ARG A 402 11.36 31.02 3.97
N ARG A 403 10.92 29.79 4.23
CA ARG A 403 11.19 28.63 3.37
C ARG A 403 10.43 28.66 2.05
N LEU A 404 9.14 29.02 2.09
CA LEU A 404 8.27 29.04 0.90
C LEU A 404 8.46 30.28 0.05
N CYS A 405 8.91 31.39 0.65
CA CYS A 405 8.91 32.71 0.03
C CYS A 405 10.32 33.26 -0.13
N VAL A 406 11.25 32.40 -0.56
CA VAL A 406 12.68 32.72 -0.70
C VAL A 406 12.90 34.03 -1.46
N LYS A 407 12.16 34.24 -2.55
CA LYS A 407 12.30 35.44 -3.38
C LYS A 407 11.63 36.65 -2.75
N SER A 408 10.39 36.51 -2.26
CA SER A 408 9.63 37.60 -1.63
C SER A 408 10.19 38.02 -0.28
N CYS A 409 10.90 37.14 0.43
CA CYS A 409 11.60 37.41 1.67
C CYS A 409 13.06 37.84 1.47
N GLU A 410 13.50 38.03 0.22
CA GLU A 410 14.86 38.46 -0.15
C GLU A 410 15.98 37.54 0.37
N LEU A 411 15.69 36.25 0.54
CA LEU A 411 16.62 35.26 1.11
C LEU A 411 17.49 34.57 0.05
N CYS A 412 17.47 35.04 -1.20
CA CYS A 412 18.19 34.40 -2.29
C CYS A 412 19.73 34.43 -2.14
N GLY A 413 20.27 35.34 -1.31
CA GLY A 413 21.70 35.38 -0.98
C GLY A 413 22.11 34.52 0.21
N GLU A 414 21.14 33.90 0.89
CA GLU A 414 21.37 32.99 2.03
C GLU A 414 21.35 31.50 1.62
N LEU A 415 21.13 31.21 0.33
CA LEU A 415 20.97 29.86 -0.24
C LEU A 415 22.29 29.18 -0.62
#